data_AF-A0A963LS30-F1
#
_entry.id   AF-A0A963LS30-F1
#
_cell.length_a   1.000
_cell.length_b   1.000
_cell.length_c   1.000
_cell.angle_alpha   90.00
_cell.angle_beta   90.00
_cell.angle_gamma   90.00
#
_symmetry.space_group_name_H-M   'P 1'
#
loop_
_entity.id
_entity.type
_entity.pdbx_description
1 polymer ?
#
loop_
_entity_poly.entity_id
_entity_poly.type
_entity_poly.pdbx_seq_one_letter_code
_entity_poly.pdbx_strand_id
1 'polypeptide(L)'
;FGSDLEPVFRGNDLLVVGVNTTRAWRHKHGQVSRTQVERVARLLARAEPAQLRLVVVHQPAAVTRPEDRANRLRGSGHALARWSQAGADMVLGGHIHLPYVASPPGLPRPLWVVQAGTAVSDRLREAAPNSVNVLRWGRHAAAGRCSIERWDYFSAAGAFARTAVLDVTPARD
;
A
#
# COMPACT_ATOMS: atom_id res chain seq x y z
N PHE A 1 -0.95 -17.48 13.39
CA PHE A 1 -0.49 -16.09 13.20
C PHE A 1 0.90 -15.93 13.79
N GLY A 2 1.75 -15.07 13.23
CA GLY A 2 3.12 -14.84 13.71
C GLY A 2 3.18 -13.95 14.96
N SER A 3 4.32 -13.97 15.66
CA SER A 3 4.55 -13.16 16.87
C SER A 3 4.91 -11.70 16.57
N ASP A 4 5.47 -11.42 15.39
CA ASP A 4 5.75 -10.07 14.93
C ASP A 4 4.57 -9.51 14.12
N LEU A 5 3.92 -8.49 14.68
CA LEU A 5 2.76 -7.82 14.08
C LEU A 5 3.12 -6.61 13.21
N GLU A 6 4.38 -6.16 13.24
CA GLU A 6 4.87 -5.01 12.49
C GLU A 6 6.23 -5.31 11.83
N PRO A 7 6.35 -6.40 11.04
CA PRO A 7 7.62 -6.87 10.52
C PRO A 7 8.27 -5.87 9.58
N VAL A 8 9.60 -5.84 9.58
CA VAL A 8 10.40 -5.02 8.67
C VAL A 8 11.28 -5.92 7.81
N PHE A 9 11.06 -5.89 6.51
CA PHE A 9 11.93 -6.54 5.53
C PHE A 9 12.92 -5.52 4.95
N ARG A 10 14.20 -5.91 4.89
CA ARG A 10 15.27 -5.16 4.24
C ARG A 10 16.01 -6.08 3.29
N GLY A 11 16.05 -5.71 2.02
CA GLY A 11 16.91 -6.32 1.01
C GLY A 11 17.54 -5.25 0.14
N ASN A 12 18.36 -5.63 -0.84
CA ASN A 12 19.10 -4.66 -1.65
C ASN A 12 18.17 -3.70 -2.43
N ASP A 13 17.05 -4.22 -2.92
CA ASP A 13 16.12 -3.48 -3.78
C ASP A 13 14.88 -2.94 -3.05
N LEU A 14 14.60 -3.39 -1.81
CA LEU A 14 13.35 -3.11 -1.11
C LEU A 14 13.55 -2.84 0.38
N LEU A 15 12.81 -1.85 0.89
CA LEU A 15 12.49 -1.70 2.31
C LEU A 15 10.97 -1.82 2.46
N VAL A 16 10.50 -2.79 3.26
CA VAL A 16 9.07 -2.98 3.53
C VAL A 16 8.83 -2.87 5.02
N VAL A 17 7.97 -1.94 5.43
CA VAL A 17 7.64 -1.70 6.84
C VAL A 17 6.17 -2.02 7.09
N GLY A 18 5.90 -3.09 7.82
CA GLY A 18 4.57 -3.44 8.31
C GLY A 18 4.13 -2.53 9.45
N VAL A 19 2.85 -2.15 9.45
CA VAL A 19 2.24 -1.35 10.51
C VAL A 19 0.94 -1.99 10.97
N ASN A 20 0.84 -2.30 12.25
CA ASN A 20 -0.36 -2.86 12.83
C ASN A 20 -1.37 -1.74 13.07
N THR A 21 -2.34 -1.65 12.17
CA THR A 21 -3.42 -0.66 12.21
C THR A 21 -4.71 -1.22 12.81
N THR A 22 -4.75 -2.52 13.12
CA THR A 22 -5.91 -3.17 13.76
C THR A 22 -5.90 -2.90 15.26
N ARG A 23 -7.09 -2.81 15.88
CA ARG A 23 -7.23 -2.62 17.33
C ARG A 23 -8.32 -3.57 17.80
N ALA A 24 -8.03 -4.39 18.80
CA ALA A 24 -9.01 -5.35 19.32
C ALA A 24 -10.34 -4.72 19.75
N TRP A 25 -10.30 -3.46 20.23
CA TRP A 25 -11.49 -2.70 20.65
C TRP A 25 -12.11 -1.82 19.56
N ARG A 26 -11.60 -1.82 18.32
CA ARG A 26 -12.22 -1.12 17.19
C ARG A 26 -12.52 -2.15 16.11
N HIS A 27 -13.81 -2.43 15.87
CA HIS A 27 -14.29 -3.41 14.88
C HIS A 27 -13.53 -3.40 13.53
N LYS A 28 -14.05 -2.69 12.53
CA LYS A 28 -13.43 -2.58 11.20
C LYS A 28 -12.44 -1.40 11.09
N HIS A 29 -12.57 -0.41 11.98
CA HIS A 29 -11.85 0.85 11.87
C HIS A 29 -10.42 0.75 12.42
N GLY A 30 -9.44 1.02 11.56
CA GLY A 30 -8.05 1.06 11.95
C GLY A 30 -7.59 2.42 12.47
N GLN A 31 -6.46 2.41 13.18
CA GLN A 31 -5.78 3.62 13.64
C GLN A 31 -4.27 3.44 13.55
N VAL A 32 -3.58 4.48 13.11
CA VAL A 32 -2.13 4.63 13.25
C VAL A 32 -1.82 5.74 14.26
N SER A 33 -0.98 5.45 15.25
CA SER A 33 -0.60 6.43 16.27
C SER A 33 0.56 7.30 15.79
N ARG A 34 0.76 8.49 16.40
CA ARG A 34 1.92 9.34 16.11
C ARG A 34 3.25 8.62 16.37
N THR A 35 3.31 7.79 17.41
CA THR A 35 4.50 6.99 17.73
C THR A 35 4.80 5.97 16.63
N GLN A 36 3.79 5.29 16.09
CA GLN A 36 3.96 4.41 14.92
C GLN A 36 4.42 5.20 13.70
N VAL A 37 3.80 6.35 13.44
CA VAL A 37 4.16 7.22 12.31
C VAL A 37 5.63 7.61 12.37
N GLU A 38 6.11 8.11 13.51
CA GLU A 38 7.50 8.52 13.68
C GLU A 38 8.48 7.34 13.65
N ARG A 39 8.09 6.17 14.18
CA ARG A 39 8.91 4.96 14.08
C ARG A 39 9.13 4.56 12.62
N VAL A 40 8.05 4.53 11.82
CA VAL A 40 8.13 4.23 10.38
C VAL A 40 8.97 5.27 9.65
N ALA A 41 8.79 6.57 9.94
CA ALA A 41 9.60 7.62 9.35
C ALA A 41 11.11 7.46 9.62
N ARG A 42 11.50 7.09 10.85
CA ARG A 42 12.91 6.80 11.16
C ARG A 42 13.46 5.57 10.42
N LEU A 43 12.63 4.58 10.12
CA LEU A 43 13.02 3.41 9.33
C LEU A 43 13.20 3.79 7.85
N LEU A 44 12.28 4.58 7.29
CA LEU A 44 12.32 5.07 5.92
C LEU A 44 13.55 5.95 5.64
N ALA A 45 13.90 6.82 6.59
CA ALA A 45 15.06 7.70 6.48
C ALA A 45 16.42 6.96 6.47
N ARG A 46 16.42 5.65 6.77
CA ARG A 46 17.61 4.78 6.74
C ARG A 46 17.59 3.83 5.54
N ALA A 47 16.71 4.06 4.57
CA ALA A 47 16.67 3.27 3.35
C ALA A 47 17.87 3.57 2.47
N GLU A 48 18.43 2.53 1.86
CA GLU A 48 19.48 2.67 0.85
C GLU A 48 18.91 3.32 -0.43
N PRO A 49 19.73 4.04 -1.23
CA PRO A 49 19.25 4.77 -2.41
C PRO A 49 18.54 3.89 -3.46
N ALA A 50 18.93 2.62 -3.58
CA ALA A 50 18.35 1.66 -4.53
C ALA A 50 17.00 1.07 -4.06
N GLN A 51 16.68 1.19 -2.77
CA GLN A 51 15.50 0.55 -2.20
C GLN A 51 14.21 1.29 -2.59
N LEU A 52 13.22 0.54 -3.08
CA LEU A 52 11.84 0.99 -3.07
C LEU A 52 11.30 0.96 -1.64
N ARG A 53 10.77 2.08 -1.17
CA ARG A 53 10.39 2.29 0.24
C ARG A 53 8.88 2.11 0.40
N LEU A 54 8.47 0.98 0.96
CA LEU A 54 7.07 0.54 1.07
C LEU A 54 6.60 0.53 2.53
N VAL A 55 5.41 1.07 2.78
CA VAL A 55 4.70 0.93 4.07
C VAL A 55 3.45 0.10 3.86
N VAL A 56 3.24 -0.93 4.69
CA VAL A 56 2.10 -1.85 4.57
C VAL A 56 1.15 -1.65 5.75
N VAL A 57 -0.11 -1.35 5.44
CA VAL A 57 -1.21 -1.19 6.40
C VAL A 57 -2.38 -2.09 6.00
N HIS A 58 -3.31 -2.37 6.93
CA HIS A 58 -4.51 -3.12 6.57
C HIS A 58 -5.59 -2.22 5.94
N GLN A 59 -5.90 -1.09 6.57
CA GLN A 59 -6.95 -0.17 6.12
C GLN A 59 -6.49 0.79 5.01
N PRO A 60 -7.42 1.32 4.18
CA PRO A 60 -7.11 2.34 3.19
C PRO A 60 -6.44 3.57 3.82
N ALA A 61 -5.24 3.92 3.35
CA ALA A 61 -4.57 5.17 3.74
C ALA A 61 -5.17 6.41 3.03
N ALA A 62 -5.68 6.22 1.81
CA ALA A 62 -6.51 7.17 1.09
C ALA A 62 -7.81 6.47 0.66
N VAL A 63 -8.80 7.20 0.14
CA VAL A 63 -10.01 6.60 -0.46
C VAL A 63 -10.38 7.39 -1.71
N THR A 64 -10.91 6.71 -2.73
CA THR A 64 -11.28 7.32 -4.02
C THR A 64 -12.79 7.59 -4.13
N ARG A 65 -13.60 6.99 -3.27
CA ARG A 65 -15.06 7.13 -3.28
C ARG A 65 -15.60 7.67 -1.95
N PRO A 66 -16.63 8.55 -1.95
CA PRO A 66 -17.17 9.13 -0.73
C PRO A 66 -17.66 8.10 0.29
N GLU A 67 -18.29 7.00 -0.15
CA GLU A 67 -18.83 5.95 0.71
C GLU A 67 -17.77 5.21 1.52
N ASP A 68 -16.51 5.22 1.06
CA ASP A 68 -15.40 4.54 1.73
C ASP A 68 -14.75 5.39 2.83
N ARG A 69 -15.12 6.66 2.97
CA ARG A 69 -14.52 7.60 3.95
C ARG A 69 -14.55 7.07 5.38
N ALA A 70 -15.59 6.34 5.76
CA ALA A 70 -15.71 5.73 7.09
C ALA A 70 -14.68 4.61 7.33
N ASN A 71 -14.20 3.95 6.29
CA ASN A 71 -13.21 2.87 6.36
C ASN A 71 -11.76 3.40 6.31
N ARG A 72 -11.56 4.67 5.95
CA ARG A 72 -10.23 5.30 5.88
C ARG A 72 -9.51 5.19 7.23
N LEU A 73 -8.24 4.80 7.18
CA LEU A 73 -7.36 4.68 8.33
C LEU A 73 -7.33 6.00 9.12
N ARG A 74 -7.65 5.94 10.41
CA ARG A 74 -7.57 7.12 11.29
C ARG A 74 -6.11 7.50 11.51
N GLY A 75 -5.80 8.79 11.33
CA GLY A 75 -4.42 9.30 11.38
C GLY A 75 -3.69 9.25 10.03
N SER A 76 -4.31 8.71 8.98
CA SER A 76 -3.69 8.58 7.64
C SER A 76 -3.20 9.89 7.04
N GLY A 77 -3.90 11.01 7.21
CA GLY A 77 -3.44 12.29 6.67
C GLY A 77 -2.07 12.72 7.22
N HIS A 78 -1.90 12.65 8.54
CA HIS A 78 -0.61 12.91 9.19
C HIS A 78 0.44 11.85 8.81
N ALA A 79 0.04 10.58 8.76
CA ALA A 79 0.93 9.48 8.39
C ALA A 79 1.47 9.65 6.96
N LEU A 80 0.60 9.89 5.98
CA LEU A 80 0.98 10.09 4.58
C LEU A 80 1.92 11.28 4.41
N ALA A 81 1.62 12.43 5.02
CA ALA A 81 2.48 13.59 4.96
C ALA A 81 3.88 13.29 5.56
N ARG A 82 3.92 12.67 6.74
CA ARG A 82 5.17 12.40 7.45
C ARG A 82 6.00 11.30 6.78
N TRP A 83 5.36 10.25 6.27
CA TRP A 83 6.04 9.15 5.57
C TRP A 83 6.51 9.57 4.19
N SER A 84 5.72 10.36 3.45
CA SER A 84 6.14 11.01 2.21
C SER A 84 7.39 11.85 2.44
N GLN A 85 7.40 12.72 3.45
CA GLN A 85 8.57 13.52 3.82
C GLN A 85 9.78 12.64 4.20
N ALA A 86 9.55 11.51 4.85
CA ALA A 86 10.61 10.55 5.21
C ALA A 86 11.07 9.68 4.04
N GLY A 87 10.55 9.90 2.83
CA GLY A 87 10.99 9.25 1.61
C GLY A 87 10.18 8.04 1.18
N ALA A 88 9.03 7.71 1.82
CA ALA A 88 8.18 6.60 1.37
C ALA A 88 7.74 6.80 -0.07
N ASP A 89 7.83 5.72 -0.86
CA ASP A 89 7.41 5.71 -2.25
C ASP A 89 5.96 5.23 -2.35
N MET A 90 5.57 4.21 -1.59
CA MET A 90 4.20 3.69 -1.61
C MET A 90 3.66 3.27 -0.24
N VAL A 91 2.35 3.42 -0.07
CA VAL A 91 1.59 2.82 1.04
C VAL A 91 0.62 1.78 0.47
N LEU A 92 0.80 0.52 0.89
CA LEU A 92 0.00 -0.61 0.46
C LEU A 92 -1.12 -0.86 1.48
N GLY A 93 -2.36 -0.99 0.99
CA GLY A 93 -3.56 -1.21 1.82
C GLY A 93 -4.52 -2.25 1.25
N GLY A 94 -5.57 -2.55 2.00
CA GLY A 94 -6.63 -3.50 1.61
C GLY A 94 -7.95 -3.19 2.32
N HIS A 95 -8.56 -4.16 3.01
CA HIS A 95 -9.76 -3.96 3.85
C HIS A 95 -11.11 -3.75 3.12
N ILE A 96 -11.19 -2.87 2.11
CA ILE A 96 -12.47 -2.51 1.45
C ILE A 96 -12.77 -3.30 0.17
N HIS A 97 -11.85 -4.18 -0.26
CA HIS A 97 -11.97 -5.02 -1.46
C HIS A 97 -12.15 -4.26 -2.78
N LEU A 98 -11.84 -2.95 -2.81
CA LEU A 98 -11.81 -2.15 -4.03
C LEU A 98 -10.35 -1.94 -4.48
N PRO A 99 -9.91 -2.53 -5.60
CA PRO A 99 -8.57 -2.27 -6.10
C PRO A 99 -8.47 -0.88 -6.74
N TYR A 100 -7.46 -0.10 -6.35
CA TYR A 100 -7.11 1.17 -7.02
C TYR A 100 -5.67 1.59 -6.72
N VAL A 101 -5.15 2.50 -7.53
CA VAL A 101 -3.93 3.25 -7.24
C VAL A 101 -4.28 4.74 -7.21
N ALA A 102 -3.82 5.46 -6.20
CA ALA A 102 -4.04 6.89 -6.05
C ALA A 102 -2.74 7.61 -5.67
N SER A 103 -2.60 8.87 -6.10
CA SER A 103 -1.52 9.77 -5.66
C SER A 103 -2.16 10.94 -4.92
N PRO A 104 -2.26 10.89 -3.57
CA PRO A 104 -2.88 11.96 -2.80
C PRO A 104 -2.17 13.31 -3.03
N PRO A 105 -2.89 14.41 -3.31
CA PRO A 105 -2.29 15.71 -3.53
C PRO A 105 -1.79 16.34 -2.22
N GLY A 106 -0.90 17.33 -2.33
CA GLY A 106 -0.46 18.14 -1.18
C GLY A 106 0.52 17.45 -0.24
N LEU A 107 1.14 16.34 -0.65
CA LEU A 107 2.20 15.67 0.10
C LEU A 107 3.57 16.32 -0.20
N PRO A 108 4.52 16.37 0.77
CA PRO A 108 5.84 16.97 0.59
C PRO A 108 6.68 16.35 -0.54
N ARG A 109 6.43 15.07 -0.84
CA ARG A 109 7.07 14.27 -1.88
C ARG A 109 6.02 13.35 -2.54
N PRO A 110 6.09 13.08 -3.85
CA PRO A 110 5.19 12.13 -4.51
C PRO A 110 5.19 10.76 -3.80
N LEU A 111 3.99 10.23 -3.54
CA LEU A 111 3.76 8.95 -2.91
C LEU A 111 2.48 8.33 -3.46
N TRP A 112 2.49 7.04 -3.75
CA TRP A 112 1.31 6.31 -4.22
C TRP A 112 0.67 5.48 -3.11
N VAL A 113 -0.65 5.55 -3.01
CA VAL A 113 -1.45 4.61 -2.23
C VAL A 113 -1.95 3.53 -3.17
N VAL A 114 -1.49 2.28 -2.94
CA VAL A 114 -1.91 1.11 -3.72
C VAL A 114 -2.84 0.29 -2.84
N GLN A 115 -4.08 0.19 -3.26
CA GLN A 115 -5.11 -0.54 -2.55
C GLN A 115 -5.39 -1.85 -3.28
N ALA A 116 -5.20 -2.96 -2.57
CA ALA A 116 -5.55 -4.27 -3.07
C ALA A 116 -7.07 -4.52 -2.97
N GLY A 117 -7.57 -5.33 -3.91
CA GLY A 117 -8.89 -5.94 -3.82
C GLY A 117 -8.89 -7.09 -2.82
N THR A 118 -9.41 -8.24 -3.22
CA THR A 118 -9.38 -9.47 -2.41
C THR A 118 -9.14 -10.68 -3.30
N ALA A 119 -8.24 -11.59 -2.91
CA ALA A 119 -7.89 -12.73 -3.75
C ALA A 119 -8.89 -13.89 -3.65
N VAL A 120 -9.60 -14.03 -2.53
CA VAL A 120 -10.35 -15.25 -2.18
C VAL A 120 -11.74 -15.02 -1.56
N SER A 121 -12.14 -13.77 -1.35
CA SER A 121 -13.43 -13.46 -0.72
C SER A 121 -14.54 -13.38 -1.76
N ASP A 122 -15.71 -13.93 -1.44
CA ASP A 122 -16.95 -13.79 -2.22
C ASP A 122 -17.66 -12.45 -1.99
N ARG A 123 -17.29 -11.72 -0.93
CA ARG A 123 -17.73 -10.32 -0.71
C ARG A 123 -17.02 -9.39 -1.71
N LEU A 124 -17.49 -9.37 -2.94
CA LEU A 124 -16.98 -8.55 -4.02
C LEU A 124 -17.66 -7.17 -4.04
N ARG A 125 -17.01 -6.20 -4.67
CA ARG A 125 -17.65 -4.94 -5.05
C ARG A 125 -18.04 -5.01 -6.51
N GLU A 126 -19.06 -4.23 -6.87
CA GLU A 126 -19.47 -4.09 -8.27
C GLU A 126 -18.26 -3.76 -9.16
N ALA A 127 -18.11 -4.52 -10.24
CA ALA A 127 -17.00 -4.44 -11.19
C ALA A 127 -15.57 -4.66 -10.61
N ALA A 128 -15.46 -5.28 -9.43
CA ALA A 128 -14.18 -5.65 -8.82
C ALA A 128 -14.15 -7.16 -8.53
N PRO A 129 -13.72 -8.00 -9.50
CA PRO A 129 -13.52 -9.43 -9.25
C PRO A 129 -12.39 -9.66 -8.25
N ASN A 130 -12.21 -10.92 -7.84
CA ASN A 130 -11.05 -11.27 -7.04
C ASN A 130 -9.77 -10.85 -7.75
N SER A 131 -8.83 -10.26 -7.01
CA SER A 131 -7.65 -9.65 -7.61
C SER A 131 -6.44 -9.66 -6.68
N VAL A 132 -5.27 -9.61 -7.30
CA VAL A 132 -3.98 -9.39 -6.63
C VAL A 132 -3.22 -8.26 -7.33
N ASN A 133 -2.33 -7.60 -6.59
CA ASN A 133 -1.36 -6.68 -7.17
C ASN A 133 0.03 -7.33 -7.26
N VAL A 134 0.73 -7.09 -8.36
CA VAL A 134 2.13 -7.46 -8.52
C VAL A 134 2.93 -6.17 -8.72
N LEU A 135 3.88 -5.92 -7.82
CA LEU A 135 4.80 -4.78 -7.91
C LEU A 135 6.12 -5.26 -8.51
N ARG A 136 6.62 -4.56 -9.53
CA ARG A 136 7.92 -4.84 -10.16
C ARG A 136 8.85 -3.64 -9.98
N TRP A 137 10.05 -3.89 -9.45
CA TRP A 137 11.08 -2.88 -9.18
C TRP A 137 12.48 -3.45 -9.43
N GLY A 138 13.48 -2.57 -9.54
CA GLY A 138 14.87 -2.93 -9.78
C GLY A 138 15.02 -3.62 -11.13
N ARG A 139 15.71 -4.76 -11.17
CA ARG A 139 15.91 -5.55 -12.40
C ARG A 139 14.63 -6.05 -13.09
N HIS A 140 13.49 -5.99 -12.41
CA HIS A 140 12.20 -6.48 -12.91
C HIS A 140 11.35 -5.39 -13.58
N ALA A 141 11.85 -4.16 -13.67
CA ALA A 141 11.18 -3.03 -14.29
C ALA A 141 12.19 -2.14 -15.04
N ALA A 142 11.67 -1.20 -15.84
CA ALA A 142 12.52 -0.17 -16.44
C ALA A 142 13.22 0.66 -15.35
N ALA A 143 14.47 1.08 -15.61
CA ALA A 143 15.27 1.84 -14.66
C ALA A 143 14.49 3.05 -14.12
N GLY A 144 14.48 3.21 -12.79
CA GLY A 144 13.77 4.30 -12.11
C GLY A 144 12.24 4.17 -12.05
N ARG A 145 11.64 3.13 -12.64
CA ARG A 145 10.18 2.91 -12.63
C ARG A 145 9.77 1.72 -11.78
N CYS A 146 8.65 1.86 -11.08
CA CYS A 146 7.95 0.75 -10.45
C CYS A 146 6.69 0.45 -11.24
N SER A 147 6.52 -0.80 -11.66
CA SER A 147 5.31 -1.24 -12.35
C SER A 147 4.33 -1.83 -11.35
N ILE A 148 3.09 -1.35 -11.38
CA ILE A 148 1.98 -1.80 -10.54
C ILE A 148 0.99 -2.53 -11.43
N GLU A 149 0.98 -3.85 -11.35
CA GLU A 149 0.05 -4.70 -12.12
C GLU A 149 -1.18 -5.03 -11.27
N ARG A 150 -2.37 -4.99 -11.88
CA ARG A 150 -3.57 -5.64 -11.34
C ARG A 150 -3.82 -6.92 -12.13
N TRP A 151 -3.98 -8.01 -11.40
CA TRP A 151 -4.36 -9.30 -11.94
C TRP A 151 -5.73 -9.67 -11.40
N ASP A 152 -6.70 -9.83 -12.28
CA ASP A 152 -8.07 -10.18 -11.92
C ASP A 152 -8.30 -11.68 -12.18
N TYR A 153 -9.09 -12.31 -11.32
CA TYR A 153 -9.46 -13.71 -11.43
C TYR A 153 -10.57 -13.89 -12.47
N PHE A 154 -10.32 -14.76 -13.44
CA PHE A 154 -11.29 -15.14 -14.46
C PHE A 154 -11.80 -16.56 -14.16
N SER A 155 -13.04 -16.66 -13.67
CA SER A 155 -13.65 -17.94 -13.27
C SER A 155 -13.67 -18.96 -14.42
N ALA A 156 -13.94 -18.51 -15.65
CA ALA A 156 -13.92 -19.38 -16.84
C ALA A 156 -12.55 -20.01 -17.13
N ALA A 157 -11.46 -19.33 -16.74
CA ALA A 157 -10.09 -19.80 -16.95
C ALA A 157 -9.47 -20.44 -15.69
N GLY A 158 -10.14 -20.34 -14.54
CA GLY A 158 -9.60 -20.81 -13.25
C GLY A 158 -8.29 -20.11 -12.85
N ALA A 159 -8.03 -18.89 -13.34
CA ALA A 159 -6.73 -18.26 -13.23
C ALA A 159 -6.81 -16.73 -13.06
N PHE A 160 -5.77 -16.17 -12.45
CA PHE A 160 -5.52 -14.73 -12.47
C PHE A 160 -4.85 -14.35 -13.79
N ALA A 161 -5.37 -13.31 -14.45
CA ALA A 161 -4.73 -12.72 -15.62
C ALA A 161 -4.56 -11.21 -15.43
N ARG A 162 -3.47 -10.66 -15.98
CA ARG A 162 -3.15 -9.23 -15.86
C ARG A 162 -4.16 -8.40 -16.66
N THR A 163 -4.85 -7.50 -15.99
CA THR A 163 -5.89 -6.64 -16.59
C THR A 163 -5.53 -5.17 -16.61
N ALA A 164 -4.59 -4.74 -15.76
CA ALA A 164 -4.09 -3.36 -15.75
C ALA A 164 -2.61 -3.31 -15.38
N VAL A 165 -1.93 -2.30 -15.92
CA VAL A 165 -0.55 -1.95 -15.57
C VAL A 165 -0.48 -0.44 -15.42
N LEU A 166 0.10 0.03 -14.33
CA LEU A 166 0.44 1.43 -14.11
C LEU A 166 1.91 1.53 -13.75
N ASP A 167 2.68 2.22 -14.59
CA ASP A 167 4.05 2.56 -14.25
C ASP A 167 4.09 3.88 -13.51
N VAL A 168 4.83 3.90 -12.41
CA VAL A 168 5.09 5.11 -11.63
C VAL A 168 6.59 5.31 -11.47
N THR A 169 6.99 6.55 -11.27
CA THR A 169 8.39 6.92 -11.08
C THR A 169 8.57 7.38 -9.65
N PRO A 170 8.97 6.49 -8.72
CA PRO A 170 9.29 6.90 -7.37
C PRO A 170 10.30 8.04 -7.36
N ALA A 171 10.08 9.03 -6.49
CA ALA A 171 11.08 10.07 -6.32
C ALA A 171 12.39 9.43 -5.83
N ARG A 172 13.51 10.08 -6.13
CA ARG A 172 14.84 9.65 -5.70
C ARG A 172 15.53 10.87 -5.10
N ASP A 173 16.30 10.62 -4.04
CA ASP A 173 17.08 11.64 -3.33
C ASP A 173 18.47 11.75 -3.95
#